data_AF-A0AAD6ZL65-F1
#
_entry.id   AF-A0AAD6ZL65-F1
#
_cell.length_a   1.000
_cell.length_b   1.000
_cell.length_c   1.000
_cell.angle_alpha   90.00
_cell.angle_beta   90.00
_cell.angle_gamma   90.00
#
_symmetry.space_group_name_H-M   'P 1'
#
loop_
_entity.id
_entity.type
_entity.pdbx_description
1 polymer ?
#
loop_
_entity_poly.entity_id
_entity_poly.type
_entity_poly.pdbx_seq_one_letter_code
_entity_poly.pdbx_strand_id
1 'polypeptide(L)'
;RSGNEDYRAAVSRAYAFLKKEGDEAAFPTDMRRHRRGLFAAINVGLTFGKGQMVPTWLENKSYTALTNRLLANPDIVHMASFASFCFKLWAPRLYDYYVDYNKRLSNRFPELKHPFPKSVFSCTAFNFG
;
A
#
# COMPACT_ATOMS: atom_id res chain seq x y z
N ARG A 1 -7.59 23.15 -15.87
CA ARG A 1 -7.72 22.99 -14.40
C ARG A 1 -8.96 22.12 -14.14
N SER A 2 -8.80 20.80 -14.06
CA SER A 2 -9.86 19.80 -13.83
C SER A 2 -9.50 18.76 -12.75
N GLY A 3 -8.33 18.90 -12.09
CA GLY A 3 -7.75 17.83 -11.28
C GLY A 3 -8.39 17.56 -9.90
N ASN A 4 -9.29 18.42 -9.42
CA ASN A 4 -9.84 18.29 -8.04
C ASN A 4 -11.13 17.44 -8.00
N GLU A 5 -11.97 17.55 -9.03
CA GLU A 5 -13.12 16.64 -9.21
C GLU A 5 -12.65 15.21 -9.51
N ASP A 6 -11.56 15.09 -10.28
CA ASP A 6 -10.95 13.82 -10.65
C ASP A 6 -10.42 13.04 -9.43
N TYR A 7 -9.71 13.70 -8.51
CA TYR A 7 -9.19 13.03 -7.32
C TYR A 7 -10.29 12.59 -6.34
N ARG A 8 -11.29 13.44 -6.06
CA ARG A 8 -12.39 13.07 -5.16
C ARG A 8 -13.18 11.88 -5.71
N ALA A 9 -13.45 11.88 -7.02
CA ALA A 9 -14.11 10.75 -7.67
C ALA A 9 -13.27 9.47 -7.60
N ALA A 10 -11.94 9.57 -7.78
CA ALA A 10 -11.03 8.44 -7.61
C ALA A 10 -11.07 7.87 -6.19
N VAL A 11 -11.05 8.72 -5.15
CA VAL A 11 -11.16 8.27 -3.76
C VAL A 11 -12.50 7.56 -3.51
N SER A 12 -13.62 8.09 -4.01
CA SER A 12 -14.93 7.45 -3.90
C SER A 12 -14.99 6.08 -4.59
N ARG A 13 -14.41 5.95 -5.79
CA ARG A 13 -14.33 4.68 -6.52
C ARG A 13 -13.42 3.68 -5.82
N ALA A 14 -12.25 4.12 -5.32
CA ALA A 14 -11.35 3.29 -4.54
C ALA A 14 -12.00 2.76 -3.26
N TYR A 15 -12.78 3.60 -2.56
CA TYR A 15 -13.56 3.19 -1.39
C TYR A 15 -14.60 2.12 -1.75
N ALA A 16 -15.43 2.37 -2.77
CA ALA A 16 -16.45 1.41 -3.21
C ALA A 16 -15.82 0.06 -3.63
N PHE A 17 -14.69 0.12 -4.31
CA PHE A 17 -13.91 -1.05 -4.69
C PHE A 17 -13.35 -1.81 -3.48
N LEU A 18 -12.69 -1.12 -2.53
CA LEU A 18 -12.16 -1.73 -1.31
C LEU A 18 -13.26 -2.36 -0.47
N LYS A 19 -14.41 -1.70 -0.36
CA LYS A 19 -15.57 -2.24 0.36
C LYS A 19 -16.06 -3.54 -0.27
N LYS A 20 -16.27 -3.55 -1.59
CA LYS A 20 -16.69 -4.75 -2.34
C LYS A 20 -15.71 -5.90 -2.15
N GLU A 21 -14.42 -5.64 -2.37
CA GLU A 21 -13.36 -6.65 -2.23
C GLU A 21 -13.25 -7.18 -0.79
N GLY A 22 -13.46 -6.32 0.21
CA GLY A 22 -13.49 -6.71 1.62
C GLY A 22 -14.68 -7.58 2.00
N ASP A 23 -15.87 -7.25 1.47
CA ASP A 23 -17.09 -8.04 1.67
C ASP A 23 -16.93 -9.44 1.04
N GLU A 24 -16.35 -9.52 -0.17
CA GLU A 24 -16.10 -10.78 -0.89
C GLU A 24 -14.96 -11.63 -0.31
N ALA A 25 -13.99 -11.00 0.37
CA ALA A 25 -12.83 -11.69 0.94
C ALA A 25 -13.17 -12.62 2.12
N ALA A 26 -14.36 -12.49 2.72
CA ALA A 26 -14.87 -13.34 3.79
C ALA A 26 -13.84 -13.58 4.92
N PHE A 27 -13.17 -12.52 5.38
CA PHE A 27 -12.10 -12.62 6.38
C PHE A 27 -12.56 -13.36 7.65
N PRO A 28 -11.74 -14.26 8.21
CA PRO A 28 -12.07 -14.96 9.44
C PRO A 28 -12.08 -14.01 10.66
N THR A 29 -12.79 -14.39 11.71
CA THR A 29 -13.03 -13.54 12.90
C THR A 29 -11.74 -13.11 13.61
N ASP A 30 -10.74 -13.99 13.63
CA ASP A 30 -9.42 -13.72 14.21
C ASP A 30 -8.66 -12.62 13.46
N MET A 31 -8.79 -12.56 12.12
CA MET A 31 -8.25 -11.46 11.31
C MET A 31 -8.97 -10.13 11.53
N ARG A 32 -10.24 -10.17 11.96
CA ARG A 32 -11.03 -8.96 12.21
C ARG A 32 -10.80 -8.37 13.60
N ARG A 33 -10.29 -9.16 14.56
CA ARG A 33 -10.15 -8.71 15.96
C ARG A 33 -8.70 -8.39 16.29
N HIS A 34 -8.37 -7.11 16.35
CA HIS A 34 -7.05 -6.65 16.79
C HIS A 34 -7.13 -5.40 17.67
N ARG A 35 -6.00 -5.01 18.29
CA ARG A 35 -5.92 -3.86 19.22
C ARG A 35 -6.47 -2.54 18.69
N ARG A 36 -6.59 -2.39 17.36
CA ARG A 36 -6.97 -1.14 16.69
C ARG A 36 -8.44 -1.12 16.22
N GLY A 37 -9.19 -2.21 16.39
CA GLY A 37 -10.61 -2.26 16.02
C GLY A 37 -11.09 -3.65 15.60
N LEU A 38 -12.34 -3.66 15.11
CA LEU A 38 -13.04 -4.84 14.60
C LEU A 38 -13.12 -4.81 13.06
N PHE A 39 -11.97 -4.88 12.40
CA PHE A 39 -11.86 -4.90 10.95
C PHE A 39 -10.68 -5.76 10.50
N ALA A 40 -10.74 -6.26 9.27
CA ALA A 40 -9.58 -6.95 8.70
C ALA A 40 -8.57 -5.93 8.16
N ALA A 41 -7.28 -6.26 8.27
CA ALA A 41 -6.22 -5.45 7.68
C ALA A 41 -5.18 -6.35 7.00
N ILE A 42 -4.78 -5.98 5.79
CA ILE A 42 -3.73 -6.67 5.03
C ILE A 42 -2.60 -5.69 4.74
N ASN A 43 -1.37 -6.07 5.09
CA ASN A 43 -0.16 -5.32 4.74
C ASN A 43 0.50 -5.96 3.53
N VAL A 44 0.86 -5.14 2.53
CA VAL A 44 1.50 -5.59 1.30
C VAL A 44 2.72 -4.72 1.01
N GLY A 45 3.85 -5.35 0.74
CA GLY A 45 5.08 -4.64 0.38
C GLY A 45 6.30 -5.17 1.11
N LEU A 46 7.36 -4.37 1.12
CA LEU A 46 8.63 -4.70 1.74
C LEU A 46 8.52 -4.64 3.26
N THR A 47 9.11 -5.65 3.91
CA THR A 47 9.28 -5.73 5.35
C THR A 47 10.72 -6.04 5.68
N PHE A 48 11.19 -5.46 6.78
CA PHE A 48 12.48 -5.75 7.37
C PHE A 48 12.38 -5.58 8.88
N GLY A 49 12.44 -6.68 9.63
CA GLY A 49 12.30 -6.68 11.09
C GLY A 49 12.18 -8.09 11.68
N LYS A 50 11.88 -8.20 12.98
CA LYS A 50 11.67 -9.48 13.69
C LYS A 50 12.82 -10.51 13.54
N GLY A 51 14.07 -10.03 13.43
CA GLY A 51 15.24 -10.90 13.27
C GLY A 51 15.54 -11.32 11.82
N GLN A 52 14.85 -10.76 10.83
CA GLN A 52 15.20 -10.95 9.42
C GLN A 52 16.58 -10.37 9.12
N MET A 53 17.41 -11.13 8.40
CA MET A 53 18.74 -10.71 7.95
C MET A 53 18.70 -10.00 6.59
N VAL A 54 17.64 -10.25 5.81
CA VAL A 54 17.41 -9.64 4.50
C VAL A 54 15.96 -9.13 4.42
N PRO A 55 15.72 -8.01 3.71
CA PRO A 55 14.37 -7.52 3.46
C PRO A 55 13.61 -8.51 2.58
N THR A 56 12.32 -8.69 2.89
CA THR A 56 11.46 -9.61 2.15
C THR A 56 10.15 -8.92 1.76
N TRP A 57 9.42 -9.53 0.84
CA TRP A 57 8.04 -9.13 0.55
C TRP A 57 7.07 -9.77 1.54
N LEU A 58 6.07 -9.03 1.99
CA LEU A 58 4.98 -9.56 2.81
C LEU A 58 4.09 -10.47 1.97
N GLU A 59 4.20 -11.78 2.21
CA GLU A 59 3.35 -12.78 1.58
C GLU A 59 1.99 -12.86 2.27
N ASN A 60 0.94 -12.52 1.53
CA ASN A 60 -0.43 -12.61 2.00
C ASN A 60 -1.11 -13.89 1.50
N LYS A 61 -0.42 -15.05 1.57
CA LYS A 61 -0.87 -16.40 1.18
C LYS A 61 -2.26 -16.45 0.49
N SER A 62 -3.32 -16.70 1.25
CA SER A 62 -4.71 -16.85 0.77
C SER A 62 -5.32 -15.62 0.09
N TYR A 63 -4.74 -14.44 0.31
CA TYR A 63 -5.20 -13.15 -0.20
C TYR A 63 -4.29 -12.58 -1.29
N THR A 64 -3.34 -13.34 -1.83
CA THR A 64 -2.43 -12.87 -2.89
C THR A 64 -3.22 -12.31 -4.09
N ALA A 65 -4.25 -13.02 -4.54
CA ALA A 65 -5.09 -12.58 -5.66
C ALA A 65 -5.83 -11.25 -5.35
N LEU A 66 -6.39 -11.13 -4.15
CA LEU A 66 -7.01 -9.89 -3.66
C LEU A 66 -5.98 -8.75 -3.67
N THR A 67 -4.82 -8.94 -3.03
CA THR A 67 -3.79 -7.90 -2.95
C THR A 67 -3.27 -7.47 -4.31
N ASN A 68 -3.16 -8.38 -5.28
CA ASN A 68 -2.79 -8.04 -6.65
C ASN A 68 -3.84 -7.13 -7.33
N ARG A 69 -5.14 -7.40 -7.13
CA ARG A 69 -6.21 -6.52 -7.63
C ARG A 69 -6.16 -5.13 -6.96
N LEU A 70 -5.91 -5.08 -5.65
CA LEU A 70 -5.77 -3.81 -4.92
C LEU A 70 -4.57 -3.00 -5.41
N LEU A 71 -3.42 -3.63 -5.62
CA LEU A 71 -2.21 -2.96 -6.13
C LEU A 71 -2.35 -2.52 -7.59
N ALA A 72 -3.16 -3.21 -8.38
CA ALA A 72 -3.41 -2.88 -9.79
C ALA A 72 -4.54 -1.86 -10.01
N ASN A 73 -5.33 -1.53 -8.98
CA ASN A 73 -6.46 -0.61 -9.12
C ASN A 73 -5.94 0.83 -9.40
N PRO A 74 -6.36 1.47 -10.51
CA PRO A 74 -5.82 2.77 -10.91
C PRO A 74 -6.18 3.90 -9.93
N ASP A 75 -7.34 3.84 -9.28
CA ASP A 75 -7.75 4.84 -8.30
C ASP A 75 -6.91 4.73 -7.02
N ILE A 76 -6.60 3.51 -6.57
CA ILE A 76 -5.68 3.28 -5.43
C ILE A 76 -4.25 3.72 -5.78
N VAL A 77 -3.77 3.41 -6.99
CA VAL A 77 -2.46 3.87 -7.47
C VAL A 77 -2.40 5.40 -7.51
N HIS A 78 -3.47 6.06 -7.92
CA HIS A 78 -3.58 7.52 -7.91
C HIS A 78 -3.50 8.08 -6.48
N MET A 79 -4.23 7.49 -5.53
CA MET A 79 -4.14 7.85 -4.11
C MET A 79 -2.73 7.71 -3.54
N ALA A 80 -2.05 6.59 -3.82
CA ALA A 80 -0.67 6.36 -3.36
C ALA A 80 0.31 7.39 -3.97
N SER A 81 0.14 7.72 -5.26
CA SER A 81 0.93 8.74 -5.95
C SER A 81 0.71 10.13 -5.34
N PHE A 82 -0.55 10.48 -5.03
CA PHE A 82 -0.90 11.73 -4.37
C PHE A 82 -0.30 11.82 -2.97
N ALA A 83 -0.37 10.75 -2.16
CA ALA A 83 0.25 10.69 -0.85
C ALA A 83 1.77 10.90 -0.92
N SER A 84 2.44 10.28 -1.90
CA SER A 84 3.87 10.46 -2.16
C SER A 84 4.21 11.91 -2.56
N PHE A 85 3.38 12.54 -3.40
CA PHE A 85 3.54 13.95 -3.76
C PHE A 85 3.36 14.89 -2.56
N CYS A 86 2.32 14.68 -1.75
CA CYS A 86 2.12 15.43 -0.51
C CYS A 86 3.32 15.27 0.43
N PHE A 87 3.86 14.06 0.56
CA PHE A 87 5.04 13.83 1.39
C PHE A 87 6.26 14.62 0.90
N LYS A 88 6.51 14.63 -0.41
CA LYS A 88 7.56 15.47 -1.02
C LYS A 88 7.33 16.96 -0.75
N LEU A 89 6.10 17.43 -0.86
CA LEU A 89 5.76 18.84 -0.64
C LEU A 89 6.00 19.29 0.80
N TRP A 90 5.56 18.48 1.77
CA TRP A 90 5.59 18.85 3.19
C TRP A 90 6.90 18.51 3.90
N ALA A 91 7.62 17.48 3.44
CA ALA A 91 8.86 17.02 4.07
C ALA A 91 9.91 16.60 3.02
N PRO A 92 10.37 17.52 2.15
CA PRO A 92 11.21 17.20 0.98
C PRO A 92 12.51 16.48 1.35
N ARG A 93 13.18 16.91 2.44
CA ARG A 93 14.43 16.27 2.89
C ARG A 93 14.21 14.81 3.32
N LEU A 94 13.08 14.52 3.94
CA LEU A 94 12.75 13.15 4.35
C LEU A 94 12.29 12.31 3.16
N TYR A 95 11.55 12.91 2.23
CA TYR A 95 11.20 12.29 0.96
C TYR A 95 12.47 11.89 0.19
N ASP A 96 13.45 12.78 0.05
CA ASP A 96 14.71 12.50 -0.64
C ASP A 96 15.50 11.38 0.05
N TYR A 97 15.48 11.34 1.39
CA TYR A 97 16.02 10.23 2.15
C TYR A 97 15.33 8.89 1.78
N TYR A 98 14.00 8.86 1.68
CA TYR A 98 13.30 7.65 1.25
C TYR A 98 13.65 7.25 -0.19
N VAL A 99 13.78 8.20 -1.11
CA VAL A 99 14.18 7.94 -2.51
C VAL A 99 15.58 7.34 -2.58
N ASP A 100 16.56 7.93 -1.89
CA ASP A 100 17.94 7.44 -1.88
C ASP A 100 18.03 6.02 -1.32
N TYR A 101 17.37 5.76 -0.18
CA TYR A 101 17.39 4.43 0.43
C TYR A 101 16.61 3.39 -0.37
N ASN A 102 15.49 3.74 -1.00
CA ASN A 102 14.80 2.83 -1.92
C ASN A 102 15.69 2.49 -3.13
N LYS A 103 16.39 3.47 -3.70
CA LYS A 103 17.35 3.22 -4.80
C LYS A 103 18.46 2.27 -4.37
N ARG A 104 19.06 2.49 -3.19
CA ARG A 104 20.08 1.59 -2.64
C ARG A 104 19.53 0.18 -2.39
N LEU A 105 18.30 0.08 -1.89
CA LEU A 105 17.62 -1.18 -1.65
C LEU A 105 17.38 -1.95 -2.95
N SER A 106 16.81 -1.30 -3.97
CA SER A 106 16.60 -1.92 -5.29
C SER A 106 17.91 -2.31 -5.98
N ASN A 107 18.98 -1.53 -5.80
CA ASN A 107 20.30 -1.89 -6.35
C ASN A 107 20.88 -3.13 -5.68
N ARG A 108 20.65 -3.32 -4.37
CA ARG A 108 21.17 -4.46 -3.61
C ARG A 108 20.30 -5.71 -3.74
N PHE A 109 19.00 -5.55 -3.92
CA PHE A 109 18.01 -6.62 -4.01
C PHE A 109 17.08 -6.35 -5.22
N PRO A 110 17.56 -6.57 -6.45
CA PRO A 110 16.81 -6.25 -7.67
C PRO A 110 15.52 -7.07 -7.86
N GLU A 111 15.39 -8.20 -7.15
CA GLU A 111 14.19 -9.03 -7.11
C GLU A 111 13.05 -8.43 -6.27
N LEU A 112 13.36 -7.48 -5.38
CA LEU A 112 12.38 -6.86 -4.51
C LEU A 112 11.54 -5.84 -5.28
N LYS A 113 10.22 -6.05 -5.22
CA LYS A 113 9.24 -5.17 -5.86
C LYS A 113 8.92 -3.98 -4.96
N HIS A 114 8.24 -2.98 -5.52
CA HIS A 114 7.55 -1.94 -4.76
C HIS A 114 6.04 -2.06 -4.99
N PRO A 115 5.19 -1.74 -3.99
CA PRO A 115 3.74 -1.93 -4.12
C PRO A 115 3.14 -1.01 -5.18
N PHE A 116 3.63 0.22 -5.31
CA PHE A 116 3.15 1.17 -6.29
C PHE A 116 4.32 1.84 -7.03
N PRO A 117 4.34 1.83 -8.38
CA PRO A 117 5.45 2.39 -9.16
C PRO A 117 5.75 3.88 -8.92
N LYS A 118 4.74 4.67 -8.50
CA LYS A 118 4.83 6.12 -8.31
C LYS A 118 4.73 6.55 -6.83
N SER A 119 4.92 5.61 -5.90
CA SER A 119 4.96 5.88 -4.47
C SER A 119 6.34 5.66 -3.92
N VAL A 120 6.79 6.55 -3.03
CA VAL A 120 8.04 6.36 -2.29
C VAL A 120 7.88 5.38 -1.12
N PHE A 121 6.65 4.99 -0.77
CA PHE A 121 6.40 4.07 0.33
C PHE A 121 6.62 2.61 -0.10
N SER A 122 7.42 1.89 0.68
CA SER A 122 7.82 0.51 0.38
C SER A 122 6.80 -0.53 0.82
N CYS A 123 5.81 -0.14 1.63
CA CYS A 123 4.74 -1.00 2.13
C CYS A 123 3.44 -0.20 2.25
N THR A 124 2.30 -0.88 2.07
CA THR A 124 0.96 -0.33 2.19
C THR A 124 0.08 -1.22 3.07
N ALA A 125 -0.86 -0.61 3.78
CA ALA A 125 -1.85 -1.30 4.59
C ALA A 125 -3.26 -1.04 4.03
N PHE A 126 -3.97 -2.11 3.68
CA PHE A 126 -5.38 -2.06 3.30
C PHE A 126 -6.22 -2.44 4.52
N ASN A 127 -7.03 -1.50 5.00
CA ASN A 127 -7.98 -1.71 6.10
C ASN A 127 -9.38 -1.87 5.52
N PHE A 128 -10.11 -2.87 5.98
CA PHE A 128 -11.45 -3.23 5.49
C PHE A 128 -12.51 -3.01 6.59
N GLY A 129 -12.57 -1.78 7.12
CA GLY A 129 -13.46 -1.36 8.21
C GLY A 129 -13.93 0.06 8.05
#